data_AF-A0A1G8VE80-F1
#
_entry.id   AF-A0A1G8VE80-F1
#
_cell.length_a   1.000
_cell.length_b   1.000
_cell.length_c   1.000
_cell.angle_alpha   90.00
_cell.angle_beta   90.00
_cell.angle_gamma   90.00
#
_symmetry.space_group_name_H-M   'P 1'
#
loop_
_entity.id
_entity.type
_entity.pdbx_description
1 polymer ?
#
loop_
_entity_poly.entity_id
_entity_poly.type
_entity_poly.pdbx_seq_one_letter_code
_entity_poly.pdbx_strand_id
1 'polypeptide(L)'
;MKLYRDQQGMARAEVENEPVMLAEFLTSDVQADVAATKELLALADHSVGEVSGNAHCLLLDGDDAVLENLFSDEVCRFERRMLIEALEQWLAFIDKE
;
A
#
# COMPACT_ATOMS: atom_id res chain seq x y z
N MET A 1 6.52 -10.19 0.18
CA MET A 1 7.02 -8.81 0.06
C MET A 1 8.28 -8.68 0.91
N LYS A 2 9.28 -7.92 0.45
CA LYS A 2 10.51 -7.64 1.18
C LYS A 2 10.50 -6.17 1.63
N LEU A 3 10.70 -5.94 2.92
CA LEU A 3 10.71 -4.61 3.53
C LEU A 3 12.12 -4.31 4.07
N TYR A 4 12.61 -3.11 3.80
CA TYR A 4 13.95 -2.69 4.23
C TYR A 4 14.03 -1.17 4.36
N ARG A 5 15.10 -0.67 4.98
CA ARG A 5 15.45 0.75 4.98
C ARG A 5 16.58 0.99 3.99
N ASP A 6 16.46 2.01 3.16
CA ASP A 6 17.52 2.39 2.22
C ASP A 6 18.70 3.09 2.93
N GLN A 7 19.70 3.53 2.16
CA GLN A 7 20.88 4.21 2.69
C GLN A 7 20.57 5.52 3.43
N GLN A 8 19.37 6.09 3.23
CA GLN A 8 18.91 7.31 3.90
C GLN A 8 18.02 6.99 5.12
N GLY A 9 17.81 5.72 5.45
CA GLY A 9 16.94 5.29 6.53
C GLY A 9 15.45 5.26 6.18
N MET A 10 15.10 5.52 4.91
CA MET A 10 13.71 5.55 4.46
C MET A 10 13.18 4.12 4.28
N ALA A 11 11.96 3.87 4.76
CA ALA A 11 11.28 2.60 4.56
C ALA A 11 10.98 2.35 3.07
N ARG A 12 11.25 1.14 2.59
CA ARG A 12 11.02 0.69 1.22
C ARG A 12 10.37 -0.69 1.20
N ALA A 13 9.47 -0.89 0.25
CA ALA A 13 8.92 -2.19 -0.09
C ALA A 13 9.43 -2.62 -1.48
N GLU A 14 9.68 -3.92 -1.62
CA GLU A 14 10.09 -4.55 -2.87
C GLU A 14 9.37 -5.89 -3.01
N VAL A 15 8.97 -6.21 -4.23
CA VAL A 15 8.37 -7.50 -4.58
C VAL A 15 9.10 -8.09 -5.77
N GLU A 16 9.36 -9.40 -5.72
CA GLU A 16 9.99 -10.13 -6.82
C GLU A 16 8.98 -10.47 -7.93
N ASN A 17 7.69 -10.50 -7.60
CA ASN A 17 6.57 -10.80 -8.51
C ASN A 17 5.45 -9.77 -8.31
N GLU A 18 4.54 -9.66 -9.28
CA GLU A 18 3.36 -8.79 -9.19
C GLU A 18 2.54 -9.02 -7.91
N PRO A 19 1.87 -7.97 -7.38
CA PRO A 19 1.74 -6.63 -7.98
C PRO A 19 2.86 -5.65 -7.56
N VAL A 20 3.66 -5.17 -8.53
CA VAL A 20 4.75 -4.21 -8.31
C VAL A 20 4.22 -2.88 -7.77
N MET A 21 3.11 -2.39 -8.32
CA MET A 21 2.44 -1.17 -7.88
C MET A 21 2.07 -1.16 -6.39
N LEU A 22 1.81 -2.32 -5.77
CA LEU A 22 1.53 -2.37 -4.33
C LEU A 22 2.78 -2.00 -3.50
N ALA A 23 3.97 -2.43 -3.92
CA ALA A 23 5.21 -2.05 -3.25
C ALA A 23 5.53 -0.56 -3.44
N GLU A 24 5.25 -0.03 -4.64
CA GLU A 24 5.41 1.40 -4.94
C GLU A 24 4.43 2.25 -4.14
N PHE A 25 3.17 1.82 -4.03
CA PHE A 25 2.14 2.47 -3.22
C PHE A 25 2.54 2.55 -1.74
N LEU A 26 3.00 1.45 -1.15
CA LEU A 26 3.49 1.47 0.23
C LEU A 26 4.66 2.44 0.40
N THR A 27 5.58 2.46 -0.57
CA THR A 27 6.79 3.26 -0.50
C THR A 27 6.55 4.76 -0.72
N SER A 28 5.60 5.13 -1.58
CA SER A 28 5.43 6.51 -2.07
C SER A 28 4.19 7.22 -1.53
N ASP A 29 3.10 6.48 -1.29
CA ASP A 29 1.83 7.02 -0.81
C ASP A 29 1.64 6.80 0.69
N VAL A 30 1.83 5.57 1.18
CA VAL A 30 1.65 5.24 2.60
C VAL A 30 2.84 5.73 3.43
N GLN A 31 4.07 5.51 2.94
CA GLN A 31 5.32 5.97 3.56
C GLN A 31 5.45 5.51 5.02
N ALA A 32 6.29 6.18 5.83
CA ALA A 32 6.48 5.83 7.24
C ALA A 32 5.41 6.42 8.18
N ASP A 33 4.19 6.68 7.68
CA ASP A 33 3.11 7.25 8.49
C ASP A 33 2.27 6.14 9.15
N VAL A 34 2.57 5.89 10.43
CA VAL A 34 1.88 4.89 11.26
C VAL A 34 0.37 5.18 11.40
N ALA A 35 -0.02 6.46 11.52
CA ALA A 35 -1.42 6.83 11.73
C ALA A 35 -2.21 6.63 10.44
N ALA A 36 -1.70 7.15 9.31
CA ALA A 36 -2.32 6.97 8.00
C ALA A 36 -2.40 5.48 7.61
N THR A 37 -1.35 4.69 7.92
CA THR A 37 -1.37 3.24 7.68
C THR A 37 -2.49 2.54 8.46
N LYS A 38 -2.71 2.91 9.73
CA LYS A 38 -3.79 2.36 10.56
C LYS A 38 -5.17 2.75 10.04
N GLU A 39 -5.35 3.99 9.62
CA GLU A 39 -6.60 4.46 9.01
C GLU A 39 -6.91 3.72 7.71
N LEU A 40 -5.90 3.55 6.86
CA LEU A 40 -6.03 2.82 5.60
C LEU A 40 -6.35 1.34 5.82
N LEU A 41 -5.72 0.71 6.83
CA LEU A 41 -6.00 -0.67 7.20
C LEU A 41 -7.46 -0.83 7.69
N ALA A 42 -7.94 0.09 8.53
CA ALA A 42 -9.33 0.08 8.99
C ALA A 42 -10.34 0.28 7.85
N LEU A 43 -10.00 1.12 6.86
CA LEU A 43 -10.82 1.30 5.66
C LEU A 43 -10.85 0.02 4.81
N ALA A 44 -9.69 -0.59 4.57
CA ALA A 44 -9.57 -1.82 3.80
C ALA A 44 -10.38 -2.97 4.42
N ASP A 45 -10.41 -3.09 5.74
CA ASP A 45 -11.09 -4.20 6.44
C ASP A 45 -12.62 -4.08 6.47
N HIS A 46 -13.17 -2.86 6.36
CA HIS A 46 -14.59 -2.63 6.71
C HIS A 46 -15.41 -1.89 5.67
N SER A 47 -14.82 -1.42 4.57
CA SER A 47 -15.51 -0.48 3.69
C SER A 47 -15.22 -0.67 2.22
N VAL A 48 -16.12 -0.11 1.41
CA VAL A 48 -15.83 0.28 0.03
C VAL A 48 -15.47 1.76 0.05
N GLY A 49 -14.56 2.18 -0.82
CA GLY A 49 -14.09 3.55 -0.78
C GLY A 49 -12.95 3.81 -1.75
N GLU A 50 -12.60 5.08 -1.85
CA GLU A 50 -11.54 5.59 -2.70
C GLU A 50 -10.58 6.43 -1.85
N VAL A 51 -9.29 6.19 -1.99
CA VAL A 51 -8.23 6.94 -1.32
C VAL A 51 -7.20 7.35 -2.35
N SER A 52 -7.10 8.65 -2.62
CA SER A 52 -6.07 9.21 -3.48
C SER A 52 -4.84 9.58 -2.66
N GLY A 53 -3.70 9.00 -3.03
CA GLY A 53 -2.39 9.34 -2.49
C GLY A 53 -1.62 10.33 -3.38
N ASN A 54 -0.30 10.26 -3.29
CA ASN A 54 0.62 11.08 -4.07
C ASN A 54 0.78 10.58 -5.51
N ALA A 55 0.92 9.28 -5.69
CA ALA A 55 1.22 8.62 -6.95
C ALA A 55 0.12 7.66 -7.40
N HIS A 56 -0.70 7.18 -6.47
CA HIS A 56 -1.74 6.21 -6.77
C HIS A 56 -3.10 6.61 -6.22
N CYS A 57 -4.16 6.18 -6.89
CA CYS A 57 -5.50 6.10 -6.32
C CYS A 57 -5.82 4.65 -5.96
N LEU A 58 -6.19 4.40 -4.71
CA LEU A 58 -6.70 3.12 -4.25
C LEU A 58 -8.23 3.12 -4.28
N LEU A 59 -8.81 2.18 -5.01
CA LEU A 59 -10.23 1.88 -4.99
C LEU A 59 -10.47 0.52 -4.34
N LEU A 60 -11.41 0.48 -3.40
CA LEU A 60 -11.84 -0.71 -2.68
C LEU A 60 -13.28 -1.06 -3.07
N ASP A 61 -13.48 -2.21 -3.70
CA ASP A 61 -14.80 -2.69 -4.16
C ASP A 61 -14.96 -4.19 -3.89
N GLY A 62 -15.92 -4.56 -3.03
CA GLY A 62 -16.15 -5.96 -2.64
C GLY A 62 -14.88 -6.64 -2.09
N ASP A 63 -14.48 -7.76 -2.67
CA ASP A 63 -13.25 -8.49 -2.28
C ASP A 63 -12.00 -8.03 -3.05
N ASP A 64 -12.12 -7.01 -3.89
CA ASP A 64 -11.05 -6.50 -4.73
C ASP A 64 -10.50 -5.16 -4.22
N ALA A 65 -9.23 -4.94 -4.53
CA ALA A 65 -8.55 -3.66 -4.47
C ALA A 65 -7.99 -3.33 -5.86
N VAL A 66 -8.09 -2.07 -6.25
CA VAL A 66 -7.54 -1.54 -7.50
C VAL A 66 -6.63 -0.37 -7.16
N LEU A 67 -5.41 -0.41 -7.65
CA LEU A 67 -4.50 0.73 -7.66
C LEU A 67 -4.44 1.29 -9.08
N GLU A 68 -4.67 2.59 -9.20
CA GLU A 68 -4.51 3.34 -10.45
C GLU A 68 -3.34 4.30 -10.28
N ASN A 69 -2.41 4.32 -11.22
CA ASN A 69 -1.34 5.30 -11.23
C ASN A 69 -1.91 6.67 -11.66
N LEU A 70 -1.64 7.74 -10.92
CA LEU A 70 -2.16 9.08 -11.21
C LEU A 70 -1.42 9.79 -12.36
N PHE A 71 -0.29 9.24 -12.79
CA PHE A 71 0.60 9.83 -13.79
C PHE A 71 0.80 8.97 -15.05
N SER A 72 0.21 7.76 -15.09
CA SER A 72 0.26 6.84 -16.23
C SER A 72 -1.08 6.12 -16.39
N ASP A 73 -1.26 5.39 -17.50
CA ASP A 73 -2.45 4.55 -17.71
C ASP A 73 -2.33 3.18 -17.01
N GLU A 74 -1.41 3.03 -16.06
CA GLU A 74 -1.17 1.76 -15.37
C GLU A 74 -2.21 1.52 -14.26
N VAL A 75 -2.83 0.34 -14.30
CA VAL A 75 -3.83 -0.09 -13.34
C VAL A 75 -3.52 -1.50 -12.90
N CYS A 76 -3.56 -1.73 -11.59
CA CYS A 76 -3.32 -3.03 -10.98
C CYS A 76 -4.51 -3.43 -10.12
N ARG A 77 -5.07 -4.63 -10.37
CA ARG A 77 -6.16 -5.20 -9.57
C ARG A 77 -5.66 -6.45 -8.86
N PHE A 78 -6.00 -6.58 -7.58
CA PHE A 78 -5.60 -7.70 -6.74
C PHE A 78 -6.63 -7.92 -5.63
N GLU A 79 -6.55 -9.08 -4.97
CA GLU A 79 -7.44 -9.39 -3.86
C GLU A 79 -7.20 -8.39 -2.72
N ARG A 80 -8.28 -7.85 -2.15
CA ARG A 80 -8.24 -6.94 -1.00
C ARG A 80 -7.45 -7.51 0.17
N ARG A 81 -7.52 -8.83 0.37
CA ARG A 81 -6.73 -9.52 1.38
C ARG A 81 -5.22 -9.29 1.22
N MET A 82 -4.73 -9.24 -0.02
CA MET A 82 -3.30 -8.95 -0.28
C MET A 82 -2.95 -7.52 0.15
N LEU A 83 -3.85 -6.54 -0.02
CA LEU A 83 -3.66 -5.18 0.49
C LEU A 83 -3.53 -5.18 2.01
N ILE A 84 -4.46 -5.84 2.70
CA ILE A 84 -4.52 -5.90 4.16
C ILE A 84 -3.22 -6.53 4.70
N GLU A 85 -2.85 -7.70 4.19
CA GLU A 85 -1.62 -8.40 4.61
C GLU A 85 -0.36 -7.57 4.35
N ALA A 86 -0.34 -6.78 3.27
CA ALA A 86 0.75 -5.87 2.94
C ALA A 86 0.82 -4.67 3.91
N LEU A 87 -0.32 -4.05 4.22
CA LEU A 87 -0.42 -2.94 5.16
C LEU A 87 -0.07 -3.36 6.59
N GLU A 88 -0.47 -4.57 7.03
CA GLU A 88 -0.09 -5.12 8.32
C GLU A 88 1.42 -5.36 8.43
N GLN A 89 2.02 -5.97 7.40
CA GLN A 89 3.47 -6.17 7.33
C GLN A 89 4.21 -4.84 7.34
N TRP A 90 3.73 -3.86 6.57
CA TRP A 90 4.28 -2.51 6.51
C TRP A 90 4.21 -1.82 7.86
N LEU A 91 3.04 -1.80 8.49
CA LEU A 91 2.82 -1.21 9.81
C LEU A 91 3.76 -1.81 10.84
N ALA A 92 3.82 -3.15 10.91
CA ALA A 92 4.71 -3.84 11.84
C ALA A 92 6.20 -3.57 11.58
N PHE A 93 6.57 -3.16 10.37
CA PHE A 93 7.93 -2.78 10.01
C PHE A 93 8.26 -1.34 10.41
N ILE A 94 7.34 -0.39 10.20
CA ILE A 94 7.55 1.03 10.51
C ILE A 94 7.30 1.38 11.99
N ASP A 95 6.49 0.60 12.72
CA ASP A 95 6.13 0.84 14.13
C ASP A 95 7.16 0.26 15.13
N LYS A 96 8.13 -0.54 14.68
CA LYS A 96 9.16 -1.18 15.53
C LYS A 96 10.34 -0.26 15.91
N GLU A 97 10.09 1.04 16.06
CA GLU A 97 11.07 2.01 16.59
C GLU A 97 10.85 2.29 18.09
#